data_AF-A0A2V8BNV1-F1
#
_entry.id   AF-A0A2V8BNV1-F1
#
_cell.length_a   1.000
_cell.length_b   1.000
_cell.length_c   1.000
_cell.angle_alpha   90.00
_cell.angle_beta   90.00
_cell.angle_gamma   90.00
#
_symmetry.space_group_name_H-M   'P 1'
#
loop_
_entity.id
_entity.type
_entity.pdbx_description
1 polymer ?
#
loop_
_entity_poly.entity_id
_entity_poly.type
_entity_poly.pdbx_seq_one_letter_code
_entity_poly.pdbx_strand_id
1 'polypeptide(L)'
;MASLLSTTASAQWLKYPTPGTPRLPDGRPNMAAPAPRTADGKPDLTGVWRGAGPLYRFNIAQDLKPEDIQPWAEALFLRRVRDSRKDSPLARCLPVSVPFHNFFNLTRIVQTPALIMILYESPNSPHRTVFMDGRDLPRDPNPAWLGYSVGRWEEETLVVTSGGFNDKGWLDSAGHPQTESLRITERFRRRDFGHMDFEMTIDDPKVFTRPFTMKRERLLAPDTDLLEDVCENEIDATHMSGDTGIRLSPELLATYAGVYELATRREVVVTVTGDMLFVQGLNEPKLPLLVQSETKFMSTATPTGFEFVKDAGGTVTHLIVRGDSGDQKAVRKGASVPAQRK
;
A
#
# COMPACT_ATOMS: atom_id res chain seq x y z
N MET A 1 8.15 -18.60 -36.02
CA MET A 1 8.68 -17.64 -35.02
C MET A 1 8.31 -18.18 -33.64
N ALA A 2 9.28 -18.68 -32.89
CA ALA A 2 9.06 -19.18 -31.53
C ALA A 2 8.97 -17.98 -30.58
N SER A 3 7.84 -17.87 -29.88
CA SER A 3 7.58 -16.82 -28.89
C SER A 3 8.33 -17.18 -27.60
N LEU A 4 9.41 -16.44 -27.30
CA LEU A 4 10.07 -16.51 -26.01
C LEU A 4 9.20 -15.79 -24.97
N LEU A 5 8.55 -16.55 -24.11
CA LEU A 5 7.92 -16.04 -22.90
C LEU A 5 9.04 -15.67 -21.92
N SER A 6 9.36 -14.38 -21.84
CA SER A 6 10.23 -13.86 -20.78
C SER A 6 9.51 -14.00 -19.44
N THR A 7 9.81 -15.08 -18.71
CA THR A 7 9.45 -15.19 -17.29
C THR A 7 10.28 -14.17 -16.53
N THR A 8 9.65 -13.13 -15.99
CA THR A 8 10.28 -12.27 -14.98
C THR A 8 10.58 -13.15 -13.77
N ALA A 9 11.84 -13.58 -13.62
CA ALA A 9 12.29 -14.22 -12.40
C ALA A 9 12.26 -13.16 -11.28
N SER A 10 11.38 -13.33 -10.29
CA SER A 10 11.51 -12.60 -9.03
C SER A 10 12.78 -13.11 -8.35
N ALA A 11 13.90 -12.42 -8.61
CA ALA A 11 15.21 -12.85 -8.16
C ALA A 11 15.42 -12.45 -6.69
N GLN A 12 14.81 -13.21 -5.78
CA GLN A 12 15.31 -13.29 -4.41
C GLN A 12 16.23 -14.51 -4.36
N TRP A 13 17.53 -14.24 -4.33
CA TRP A 13 18.60 -15.20 -4.65
C TRP A 13 18.86 -16.24 -3.56
N LEU A 14 18.29 -16.03 -2.37
CA LEU A 14 18.45 -16.92 -1.22
C LEU A 14 17.30 -17.92 -1.19
N LYS A 15 17.64 -19.19 -1.48
CA LYS A 15 16.75 -20.36 -1.38
C LYS A 15 17.22 -21.30 -0.28
N TYR A 16 17.46 -20.76 0.91
CA TYR A 16 17.84 -21.55 2.07
C TYR A 16 16.60 -22.18 2.70
N PRO A 17 16.49 -23.52 2.77
CA PRO A 17 15.35 -24.16 3.42
C PRO A 17 15.19 -23.65 4.85
N THR A 18 14.01 -23.10 5.18
CA THR A 18 13.72 -22.63 6.53
C THR A 18 13.59 -23.84 7.46
N PRO A 19 14.43 -23.97 8.50
CA PRO A 19 14.37 -25.10 9.42
C PRO A 19 12.99 -25.23 10.08
N GLY A 20 12.55 -26.47 10.30
CA GLY A 20 11.26 -26.76 10.95
C GLY A 20 10.02 -26.53 10.08
N THR A 21 10.17 -26.10 8.83
CA THR A 21 9.05 -25.95 7.88
C THR A 21 8.40 -27.31 7.58
N PRO A 22 7.10 -27.52 7.87
CA PRO A 22 6.37 -28.69 7.43
C PRO A 22 6.39 -28.78 5.91
N ARG A 23 6.62 -29.97 5.35
CA ARG A 23 6.72 -30.18 3.90
C ARG A 23 5.77 -31.28 3.43
N LEU A 24 5.29 -31.13 2.21
CA LEU A 24 4.58 -32.16 1.47
C LEU A 24 5.57 -33.24 0.99
N PRO A 25 5.09 -34.41 0.52
CA PRO A 25 5.96 -35.47 -0.02
C PRO A 25 6.85 -35.02 -1.19
N ASP A 26 6.44 -33.96 -1.91
CA ASP A 26 7.21 -33.36 -3.01
C ASP A 26 8.27 -32.33 -2.56
N GLY A 27 8.43 -32.14 -1.24
CA GLY A 27 9.41 -31.24 -0.64
C GLY A 27 8.98 -29.77 -0.56
N ARG A 28 7.84 -29.38 -1.13
CA ARG A 28 7.33 -28.01 -1.02
C ARG A 28 6.83 -27.71 0.39
N PRO A 29 6.97 -26.46 0.89
CA PRO A 29 6.35 -26.05 2.15
C PRO A 29 4.84 -26.33 2.17
N ASN A 30 4.37 -27.00 3.22
CA ASN A 30 2.96 -27.22 3.46
C ASN A 30 2.37 -26.01 4.19
N MET A 31 1.88 -25.04 3.41
CA MET A 31 1.30 -23.80 3.93
C MET A 31 0.03 -24.02 4.76
N ALA A 32 -0.65 -25.16 4.61
CA ALA A 32 -1.88 -25.48 5.34
C ALA A 32 -1.64 -26.36 6.59
N ALA A 33 -0.38 -26.62 6.96
CA ALA A 33 -0.06 -27.34 8.19
C ALA A 33 -0.54 -26.56 9.43
N PRO A 34 -0.74 -27.21 10.59
CA PRO A 34 -1.12 -26.51 11.82
C PRO A 34 -0.18 -25.34 12.16
N ALA A 35 -0.74 -24.25 12.68
CA ALA A 35 0.05 -23.10 13.11
C ALA A 35 1.04 -23.51 14.23
N PRO A 36 2.33 -23.12 14.13
CA PRO A 36 3.29 -23.36 15.20
C PRO A 36 2.88 -22.60 16.46
N ARG A 37 3.28 -23.13 17.62
CA ARG A 37 3.04 -22.51 18.93
C ARG A 37 4.34 -22.31 19.68
N THR A 38 4.40 -21.22 20.44
CA THR A 38 5.47 -20.94 21.39
C THR A 38 5.37 -21.84 22.62
N ALA A 39 6.41 -21.84 23.46
CA ALA A 39 6.47 -22.65 24.67
C ALA A 39 5.34 -22.33 25.68
N ASP A 40 4.83 -21.10 25.70
CA ASP A 40 3.69 -20.65 26.49
C ASP A 40 2.33 -20.90 25.80
N GLY A 41 2.33 -21.66 24.69
CA GLY A 41 1.13 -22.11 24.00
C GLY A 41 0.44 -21.07 23.13
N LYS A 42 1.01 -19.86 22.96
CA LYS A 42 0.50 -18.86 22.02
C LYS A 42 0.84 -19.22 20.58
N PRO A 43 0.07 -18.75 19.58
CA PRO A 43 0.52 -18.82 18.20
C PRO A 43 1.91 -18.18 18.04
N ASP A 44 2.82 -18.91 17.41
CA ASP A 44 4.12 -18.37 17.05
C ASP A 44 3.96 -17.60 15.74
N LEU A 45 4.23 -16.30 15.73
CA LEU A 45 4.19 -15.45 14.55
C LEU A 45 5.57 -15.33 13.88
N THR A 46 6.61 -15.95 14.44
CA THR A 46 7.98 -15.91 13.92
C THR A 46 8.02 -16.42 12.48
N GLY A 47 8.72 -15.66 11.64
CA GLY A 47 8.88 -15.98 10.22
C GLY A 47 9.05 -14.75 9.34
N VAL A 48 9.32 -15.00 8.07
CA VAL A 48 9.34 -13.98 7.02
C VAL A 48 7.96 -13.95 6.36
N TRP A 49 7.34 -12.78 6.35
CA TRP A 49 5.97 -12.57 5.87
C TRP A 49 5.95 -11.55 4.75
N ARG A 50 5.19 -11.83 3.70
CA ARG A 50 4.90 -10.83 2.67
C ARG A 50 4.06 -9.70 3.26
N GLY A 51 4.27 -8.47 2.78
CA GLY A 51 3.39 -7.35 3.05
C GLY A 51 1.95 -7.68 2.64
N ALA A 52 0.98 -6.99 3.24
CA ALA A 52 -0.45 -7.25 3.09
C ALA A 52 -1.04 -6.84 1.72
N GLY A 53 -0.26 -6.95 0.65
CA GLY A 53 -0.62 -6.73 -0.75
C GLY A 53 -0.64 -5.25 -1.17
N PRO A 54 -0.62 -4.98 -2.50
CA PRO A 54 -0.40 -3.64 -3.02
C PRO A 54 -1.59 -2.70 -2.88
N LEU A 55 -2.79 -3.22 -2.60
CA LEU A 55 -4.04 -2.43 -2.63
C LEU A 55 -3.94 -1.17 -1.76
N TYR A 56 -3.48 -1.24 -0.51
CA TYR A 56 -3.38 -0.04 0.35
C TYR A 56 -2.00 0.63 0.31
N ARG A 57 -1.04 0.09 -0.44
CA ARG A 57 0.32 0.64 -0.55
C ARG A 57 0.36 2.03 -1.17
N PHE A 58 -0.51 2.29 -2.16
CA PHE A 58 -0.56 3.55 -2.89
C PHE A 58 -1.81 4.37 -2.62
N ASN A 59 -2.78 3.84 -1.90
CA ASN A 59 -3.96 4.59 -1.50
C ASN A 59 -4.59 3.93 -0.27
N ILE A 60 -4.18 4.38 0.92
CA ILE A 60 -4.72 3.89 2.18
C ILE A 60 -6.19 4.26 2.35
N ALA A 61 -6.64 5.34 1.72
CA ALA A 61 -7.98 5.91 1.82
C ALA A 61 -8.93 5.46 0.69
N GLN A 62 -8.59 4.43 -0.10
CA GLN A 62 -9.36 4.09 -1.30
C GLN A 62 -10.82 3.65 -1.06
N ASP A 63 -11.11 3.13 0.14
CA ASP A 63 -12.44 2.69 0.57
C ASP A 63 -13.19 3.78 1.34
N LEU A 64 -12.54 4.94 1.53
CA LEU A 64 -13.12 6.10 2.16
C LEU A 64 -13.81 6.97 1.13
N LYS A 65 -14.88 7.63 1.58
CA LYS A 65 -15.49 8.69 0.79
C LYS A 65 -14.74 10.01 1.01
N PRO A 66 -14.84 10.98 0.10
CA PRO A 66 -14.22 12.29 0.30
C PRO A 66 -14.62 12.93 1.64
N GLU A 67 -15.87 12.80 2.08
CA GLU A 67 -16.33 13.32 3.39
C GLU A 67 -15.73 12.62 4.61
N ASP A 68 -15.09 11.46 4.44
CA ASP A 68 -14.37 10.77 5.51
C ASP A 68 -12.95 11.34 5.74
N ILE A 69 -12.48 12.23 4.86
CA ILE A 69 -11.13 12.82 4.89
C ILE A 69 -11.24 14.33 5.19
N GLN A 70 -10.38 14.83 6.06
CA GLN A 70 -10.34 16.26 6.38
C GLN A 70 -9.91 17.06 5.14
N PRO A 71 -10.54 18.22 4.82
CA PRO A 71 -10.27 18.94 3.58
C PRO A 71 -8.80 19.35 3.39
N TRP A 72 -8.11 19.72 4.48
CA TRP A 72 -6.69 20.07 4.41
C TRP A 72 -5.81 18.86 4.03
N ALA A 73 -6.18 17.66 4.51
CA ALA A 73 -5.43 16.44 4.28
C ALA A 73 -5.60 15.97 2.83
N GLU A 74 -6.83 16.03 2.30
CA GLU A 74 -7.09 15.77 0.88
C GLU A 74 -6.37 16.79 0.00
N ALA A 75 -6.45 18.08 0.30
CA ALA A 75 -5.73 19.12 -0.45
C ALA A 75 -4.20 18.90 -0.44
N LEU A 76 -3.63 18.51 0.70
CA LEU A 76 -2.21 18.20 0.82
C LEU A 76 -1.83 16.95 0.01
N PHE A 77 -2.64 15.89 0.08
CA PHE A 77 -2.46 14.68 -0.72
C PHE A 77 -2.47 15.01 -2.22
N LEU A 78 -3.50 15.71 -2.70
CA LEU A 78 -3.63 16.06 -4.11
C LEU A 78 -2.47 16.96 -4.58
N ARG A 79 -2.01 17.89 -3.74
CA ARG A 79 -0.79 18.67 -4.01
C ARG A 79 0.44 17.78 -4.12
N ARG A 80 0.68 16.87 -3.17
CA ARG A 80 1.85 15.96 -3.19
C ARG A 80 1.86 15.08 -4.44
N VAL A 81 0.70 14.63 -4.89
CA VAL A 81 0.59 13.89 -6.15
C VAL A 81 1.01 14.76 -7.33
N ARG A 82 0.48 15.98 -7.48
CA ARG A 82 0.84 16.91 -8.57
C ARG A 82 2.33 17.26 -8.57
N ASP A 83 2.90 17.45 -7.39
CA ASP A 83 4.33 17.74 -7.23
C ASP A 83 5.21 16.49 -7.41
N SER A 84 4.68 15.42 -8.03
CA SER A 84 5.35 14.14 -8.26
C SER A 84 6.00 13.56 -7.01
N ARG A 85 5.44 13.86 -5.83
CA ARG A 85 5.94 13.41 -4.52
C ARG A 85 7.40 13.76 -4.27
N LYS A 86 7.90 14.85 -4.88
CA LYS A 86 9.29 15.31 -4.75
C LYS A 86 9.74 15.49 -3.29
N ASP A 87 8.80 15.76 -2.39
CA ASP A 87 9.05 15.97 -0.95
C ASP A 87 8.78 14.71 -0.11
N SER A 88 8.72 13.52 -0.72
CA SER A 88 8.57 12.26 -0.01
C SER A 88 9.72 12.04 0.98
N PRO A 89 9.45 11.58 2.23
CA PRO A 89 10.51 11.18 3.16
C PRO A 89 11.46 10.15 2.54
N LEU A 90 10.91 9.23 1.74
CA LEU A 90 11.69 8.20 1.07
C LEU A 90 12.73 8.78 0.10
N ALA A 91 12.40 9.88 -0.58
CA ALA A 91 13.31 10.56 -1.49
C ALA A 91 14.49 11.24 -0.77
N ARG A 92 14.47 11.30 0.57
CA ARG A 92 15.52 11.89 1.41
C ARG A 92 16.15 10.86 2.36
N CYS A 93 16.03 9.57 2.04
CA CYS A 93 16.39 8.44 2.91
C CYS A 93 15.79 8.50 4.33
N LEU A 94 14.68 9.21 4.53
CA LEU A 94 13.99 9.27 5.81
C LEU A 94 13.00 8.10 5.95
N PRO A 95 12.68 7.67 7.19
CA PRO A 95 11.70 6.62 7.42
C PRO A 95 10.30 6.95 6.89
N VAL A 96 9.48 5.92 6.71
CA VAL A 96 8.05 6.03 6.34
C VAL A 96 7.16 5.53 7.46
N SER A 97 5.84 5.70 7.33
CA SER A 97 4.90 5.27 8.37
C SER A 97 4.73 3.75 8.42
N VAL A 98 4.25 3.25 9.55
CA VAL A 98 3.94 1.83 9.79
C VAL A 98 3.01 1.23 8.72
N PRO A 99 1.92 1.88 8.28
CA PRO A 99 1.04 1.32 7.26
C PRO A 99 1.75 1.09 5.93
N PHE A 100 2.64 2.01 5.50
CA PHE A 100 3.44 1.83 4.30
C PHE A 100 4.24 0.53 4.41
N HIS A 101 5.01 0.36 5.49
CA HIS A 101 5.82 -0.83 5.71
C HIS A 101 4.99 -2.13 5.75
N ASN A 102 3.81 -2.12 6.38
CA ASN A 102 2.95 -3.30 6.47
C ASN A 102 2.38 -3.77 5.12
N PHE A 103 2.23 -2.86 4.15
CA PHE A 103 1.73 -3.17 2.81
C PHE A 103 2.83 -3.32 1.76
N PHE A 104 4.10 -3.25 2.17
CA PHE A 104 5.23 -3.28 1.24
C PHE A 104 6.28 -4.33 1.60
N ASN A 105 6.77 -4.98 0.56
CA ASN A 105 7.88 -5.93 0.57
C ASN A 105 7.79 -7.04 1.65
N LEU A 106 8.90 -7.57 2.14
CA LEU A 106 8.92 -8.57 3.22
C LEU A 106 9.11 -7.95 4.60
N THR A 107 8.64 -8.67 5.62
CA THR A 107 8.95 -8.37 7.03
C THR A 107 9.31 -9.64 7.77
N ARG A 108 10.31 -9.59 8.65
CA ARG A 108 10.60 -10.67 9.59
C ARG A 108 10.00 -10.34 10.94
N ILE A 109 9.20 -11.26 11.46
CA ILE A 109 8.74 -11.21 12.85
C ILE A 109 9.64 -12.14 13.66
N VAL A 110 10.16 -11.64 14.78
CA VAL A 110 10.87 -12.42 15.79
C VAL A 110 10.12 -12.26 17.10
N GLN A 111 9.56 -13.36 17.61
CA GLN A 111 8.74 -13.36 18.81
C GLN A 111 9.50 -13.93 19.99
N THR A 112 9.44 -13.22 21.12
CA THR A 112 9.83 -13.71 22.44
C THR A 112 8.70 -13.41 23.43
N PRO A 113 8.72 -13.99 24.64
CA PRO A 113 7.71 -13.68 25.66
C PRO A 113 7.69 -12.20 26.07
N ALA A 114 8.83 -11.49 26.01
CA ALA A 114 8.95 -10.11 26.50
C ALA A 114 8.80 -9.05 25.38
N LEU A 115 9.20 -9.39 24.16
CA LEU A 115 9.18 -8.48 23.02
C LEU A 115 8.94 -9.22 21.71
N ILE A 116 8.31 -8.51 20.77
CA ILE A 116 8.24 -8.90 19.37
C ILE A 116 9.00 -7.85 18.56
N MET A 117 10.00 -8.28 17.80
CA MET A 117 10.68 -7.44 16.82
C MET A 117 10.08 -7.67 15.44
N ILE A 118 9.78 -6.59 14.74
CA ILE A 118 9.37 -6.59 13.35
C ILE A 118 10.46 -5.87 12.57
N LEU A 119 11.20 -6.62 11.77
CA LEU A 119 12.20 -6.10 10.84
C LEU A 119 11.51 -5.92 9.49
N TYR A 120 11.57 -4.72 8.94
CA TYR A 120 11.08 -4.46 7.60
C TYR A 120 12.23 -4.62 6.61
N GLU A 121 11.98 -5.22 5.46
CA GLU A 121 13.00 -5.31 4.41
C GLU A 121 13.24 -3.93 3.81
N SER A 122 12.16 -3.23 3.43
CA SER A 122 12.21 -1.99 2.67
C SER A 122 11.03 -1.09 3.03
N PRO A 123 11.14 0.25 2.87
CA PRO A 123 12.38 0.97 2.58
C PRO A 123 13.30 1.09 3.80
N ASN A 124 14.61 1.19 3.58
CA ASN A 124 15.64 1.55 4.58
C ASN A 124 15.82 0.56 5.75
N SER A 125 15.37 -0.68 5.57
CA SER A 125 15.38 -1.77 6.56
C SER A 125 15.20 -1.40 8.05
N PRO A 126 14.21 -0.58 8.44
CA PRO A 126 14.03 -0.22 9.84
C PRO A 126 13.49 -1.40 10.65
N HIS A 127 13.61 -1.30 11.97
CA HIS A 127 12.99 -2.23 12.90
C HIS A 127 11.94 -1.51 13.76
N ARG A 128 10.93 -2.28 14.18
CA ARG A 128 9.93 -1.88 15.17
C ARG A 128 9.92 -2.88 16.30
N THR A 129 9.94 -2.37 17.53
CA THR A 129 9.79 -3.18 18.74
C THR A 129 8.38 -3.05 19.27
N VAL A 130 7.75 -4.18 19.56
CA VAL A 130 6.47 -4.29 20.26
C VAL A 130 6.73 -4.87 21.64
N PHE A 131 6.42 -4.10 22.69
CA PHE A 131 6.60 -4.54 24.08
C PHE A 131 5.42 -5.41 24.51
N MET A 132 5.70 -6.58 25.09
CA MET A 132 4.69 -7.58 25.50
C MET A 132 4.52 -7.68 27.02
N ASP A 133 5.13 -6.76 27.78
CA ASP A 133 5.20 -6.81 29.25
C ASP A 133 4.01 -6.14 29.96
N GLY A 134 2.93 -5.85 29.22
CA GLY A 134 1.71 -5.27 29.78
C GLY A 134 1.79 -3.78 30.09
N ARG A 135 2.85 -3.08 29.69
CA ARG A 135 2.94 -1.62 29.81
C ARG A 135 1.91 -0.92 28.91
N ASP A 136 1.49 0.26 29.36
CA ASP A 136 0.72 1.19 28.50
C ASP A 136 1.63 1.93 27.52
N LEU A 137 1.03 2.50 26.47
CA LEU A 137 1.74 3.48 25.64
C LEU A 137 2.18 4.69 26.49
N PRO A 138 3.35 5.29 26.20
CA PRO A 138 3.77 6.51 26.87
C PRO A 138 2.69 7.59 26.75
N ARG A 139 2.42 8.31 27.84
CA ARG A 139 1.43 9.40 27.86
C ARG A 139 1.90 10.62 27.06
N ASP A 140 3.19 10.91 27.14
CA ASP A 140 3.86 12.02 26.44
C ASP A 140 5.17 11.52 25.80
N PRO A 141 5.07 10.77 24.67
CA PRO A 141 6.23 10.23 23.98
C PRO A 141 7.01 11.32 23.23
N ASN A 142 8.33 11.20 23.15
CA ASN A 142 9.09 11.93 22.15
C ASN A 142 8.67 11.44 20.75
N PRO A 143 8.15 12.30 19.84
CA PRO A 143 7.60 11.85 18.57
C PRO A 143 8.60 11.09 17.70
N ALA A 144 8.26 9.86 17.31
CA ALA A 144 9.11 8.96 16.54
C ALA A 144 8.49 8.60 15.18
N TRP A 145 9.30 8.18 14.21
CA TRP A 145 8.80 7.83 12.88
C TRP A 145 7.87 6.59 12.90
N LEU A 146 8.25 5.57 13.68
CA LEU A 146 7.50 4.32 13.83
C LEU A 146 6.71 4.24 15.14
N GLY A 147 6.72 5.33 15.93
CA GLY A 147 6.05 5.42 17.22
C GLY A 147 6.54 4.39 18.25
N TYR A 148 5.73 4.21 19.29
CA TYR A 148 5.87 3.19 20.33
C TYR A 148 4.75 2.18 20.17
N SER A 149 5.06 0.89 20.35
CA SER A 149 4.10 -0.19 20.18
C SER A 149 4.05 -1.10 21.40
N VAL A 150 2.84 -1.40 21.87
CA VAL A 150 2.58 -2.36 22.94
C VAL A 150 1.64 -3.44 22.43
N GLY A 151 1.87 -4.68 22.84
CA GLY A 151 1.12 -5.84 22.39
C GLY A 151 0.50 -6.60 23.54
N ARG A 152 -0.67 -7.20 23.26
CA ARG A 152 -1.33 -8.15 24.17
C ARG A 152 -2.03 -9.24 23.37
N TRP A 153 -2.16 -10.41 23.97
CA TRP A 153 -2.93 -11.50 23.38
C TRP A 153 -4.40 -11.39 23.76
N GLU A 154 -5.27 -11.42 22.75
CA GLU A 154 -6.69 -11.71 22.89
C GLU A 154 -6.90 -13.12 22.34
N GLU A 155 -6.97 -14.10 23.25
CA GLU A 155 -7.01 -15.52 22.89
C GLU A 155 -5.82 -15.91 21.98
N GLU A 156 -6.11 -16.15 20.70
CA GLU A 156 -5.21 -16.56 19.62
C GLU A 156 -4.79 -15.40 18.70
N THR A 157 -5.16 -14.16 19.03
CA THR A 157 -4.88 -12.97 18.24
C THR A 157 -3.96 -12.02 18.99
N LEU A 158 -2.82 -11.68 18.39
CA LEU A 158 -1.97 -10.63 18.91
C LEU A 158 -2.59 -9.28 18.51
N VAL A 159 -2.88 -8.45 19.50
CA VAL A 159 -3.35 -7.08 19.31
C VAL A 159 -2.21 -6.14 19.64
N VAL A 160 -1.78 -5.33 18.68
CA VAL A 160 -0.73 -4.32 18.83
C VAL A 160 -1.36 -2.95 18.73
N THR A 161 -1.10 -2.09 19.71
CA THR A 161 -1.51 -0.69 19.68
C THR A 161 -0.26 0.18 19.61
N SER A 162 -0.25 1.12 18.67
CA SER A 162 0.87 2.02 18.42
C SER A 162 0.43 3.49 18.49
N GLY A 163 1.33 4.35 18.96
CA GLY A 163 1.13 5.80 19.04
C GLY A 163 2.46 6.55 19.26
N GLY A 164 2.41 7.86 19.45
CA GLY A 164 3.61 8.68 19.62
C GLY A 164 4.40 8.86 18.32
N PHE A 165 3.68 8.90 17.20
CA PHE A 165 4.25 9.18 15.90
C PHE A 165 4.60 10.66 15.75
N ASN A 166 5.57 10.98 14.91
CA ASN A 166 5.74 12.34 14.39
C ASN A 166 4.81 12.59 13.19
N ASP A 167 4.72 13.83 12.73
CA ASP A 167 3.91 14.28 11.59
C ASP A 167 4.65 14.26 10.24
N LYS A 168 5.86 13.67 10.19
CA LYS A 168 6.73 13.68 9.00
C LYS A 168 6.52 12.46 8.10
N GLY A 169 6.00 11.37 8.65
CA GLY A 169 5.69 10.14 7.91
C GLY A 169 4.52 10.32 6.94
N TRP A 170 4.53 9.55 5.86
CA TRP A 170 3.39 9.42 4.96
C TRP A 170 2.76 8.04 5.18
N LEU A 171 1.44 7.97 5.28
CA LEU A 171 0.71 6.73 5.55
C LEU A 171 0.86 5.71 4.41
N ASP A 172 1.07 6.18 3.19
CA ASP A 172 1.25 5.36 2.01
C ASP A 172 2.26 5.97 1.03
N SER A 173 2.56 5.23 -0.05
CA SER A 173 3.48 5.67 -1.09
C SER A 173 2.97 6.86 -1.90
N ALA A 174 1.66 7.16 -1.86
CA ALA A 174 1.11 8.25 -2.67
C ALA A 174 1.12 9.60 -1.97
N GLY A 175 1.14 9.60 -0.63
CA GLY A 175 1.41 10.79 0.18
C GLY A 175 0.30 11.23 1.09
N HIS A 176 -0.58 10.33 1.53
CA HIS A 176 -1.54 10.65 2.59
C HIS A 176 -0.80 11.05 3.88
N PRO A 177 -1.16 12.18 4.51
CA PRO A 177 -0.48 12.66 5.70
C PRO A 177 -0.86 11.84 6.93
N GLN A 178 0.00 11.91 7.95
CA GLN A 178 -0.34 11.54 9.33
C GLN A 178 -0.05 12.73 10.25
N THR A 179 -0.58 12.69 11.47
CA THR A 179 -0.24 13.61 12.54
C THR A 179 0.22 12.88 13.79
N GLU A 180 0.69 13.63 14.79
CA GLU A 180 1.04 13.06 16.10
C GLU A 180 -0.18 12.51 16.87
N SER A 181 -1.41 12.79 16.39
CA SER A 181 -2.64 12.21 16.93
C SER A 181 -2.93 10.81 16.40
N LEU A 182 -2.14 10.31 15.44
CA LEU A 182 -2.28 8.96 14.89
C LEU A 182 -2.17 7.89 15.99
N ARG A 183 -3.15 7.00 15.97
CA ARG A 183 -3.17 5.72 16.67
C ARG A 183 -3.40 4.61 15.66
N ILE A 184 -2.63 3.54 15.78
CA ILE A 184 -2.77 2.36 14.94
C ILE A 184 -3.09 1.18 15.86
N THR A 185 -4.11 0.41 15.50
CA THR A 185 -4.39 -0.89 16.13
C THR A 185 -4.26 -1.99 15.08
N GLU A 186 -3.30 -2.88 15.26
CA GLU A 186 -3.10 -4.05 14.41
C GLU A 186 -3.58 -5.32 15.12
N ARG A 187 -4.17 -6.25 14.38
CA ARG A 187 -4.57 -7.57 14.86
C ARG A 187 -3.95 -8.62 13.96
N PHE A 188 -3.19 -9.54 14.56
CA PHE A 188 -2.50 -10.63 13.86
C PHE A 188 -3.05 -11.97 14.35
N ARG A 189 -3.69 -12.73 13.46
CA ARG A 189 -4.19 -14.08 13.73
C ARG A 189 -3.60 -15.06 12.72
N ARG A 190 -2.66 -15.90 13.16
CA ARG A 190 -2.07 -16.95 12.33
C ARG A 190 -3.04 -18.14 12.27
N ARG A 191 -3.68 -18.36 11.11
CA ARG A 191 -4.69 -19.41 10.90
C ARG A 191 -4.06 -20.80 10.84
N ASP A 192 -2.94 -20.89 10.14
CA ASP A 192 -2.20 -22.11 9.88
C ASP A 192 -0.71 -21.77 9.71
N PHE A 193 0.10 -22.70 9.20
CA PHE A 193 1.52 -22.48 9.00
C PHE A 193 1.81 -21.31 8.06
N GLY A 194 1.01 -21.10 7.01
CA GLY A 194 1.32 -20.18 5.92
C GLY A 194 0.51 -18.89 5.86
N HIS A 195 -0.63 -18.81 6.55
CA HIS A 195 -1.61 -17.75 6.38
C HIS A 195 -1.90 -17.02 7.68
N MET A 196 -1.84 -15.70 7.62
CA MET A 196 -2.16 -14.81 8.73
C MET A 196 -3.24 -13.82 8.31
N ASP A 197 -4.30 -13.74 9.11
CA ASP A 197 -5.26 -12.65 9.01
C ASP A 197 -4.66 -11.43 9.71
N PHE A 198 -4.63 -10.33 8.98
CA PHE A 198 -4.08 -9.05 9.40
C PHE A 198 -5.16 -7.98 9.28
N GLU A 199 -5.49 -7.37 10.41
CA GLU A 199 -6.35 -6.19 10.44
C GLU A 199 -5.53 -5.00 10.92
N MET A 200 -5.76 -3.84 10.31
CA MET A 200 -5.13 -2.60 10.73
C MET A 200 -6.16 -1.49 10.76
N THR A 201 -6.36 -0.91 11.94
CA THR A 201 -7.23 0.24 12.14
C THR A 201 -6.38 1.50 12.26
N ILE A 202 -6.72 2.51 11.46
CA ILE A 202 -6.13 3.84 11.49
C ILE A 202 -7.11 4.76 12.19
N ASP A 203 -6.64 5.45 13.22
CA ASP A 203 -7.36 6.49 13.95
C ASP A 203 -6.47 7.72 14.03
N ASP A 204 -6.73 8.71 13.18
CA ASP A 204 -6.10 10.03 13.22
C ASP A 204 -7.19 11.08 13.02
N PRO A 205 -7.81 11.60 14.10
CA PRO A 205 -8.98 12.47 14.00
C PRO A 205 -8.67 13.82 13.34
N LYS A 206 -7.39 14.18 13.21
CA LYS A 206 -6.96 15.39 12.50
C LYS A 206 -6.89 15.17 10.99
N VAL A 207 -6.81 13.93 10.52
CA VAL A 207 -6.72 13.56 9.09
C VAL A 207 -8.03 12.95 8.58
N PHE A 208 -8.67 12.10 9.38
CA PHE A 208 -9.89 11.39 9.03
C PHE A 208 -11.02 11.76 9.99
N THR A 209 -12.26 11.75 9.52
CA THR A 209 -13.43 12.10 10.36
C THR A 209 -13.87 10.94 11.25
N ARG A 210 -13.39 9.73 10.98
CA ARG A 210 -13.64 8.51 11.76
C ARG A 210 -12.48 7.51 11.58
N PRO A 211 -12.29 6.59 12.54
CA PRO A 211 -11.41 5.45 12.33
C PRO A 211 -11.90 4.56 11.18
N PHE A 212 -10.97 3.87 10.53
CA PHE A 212 -11.28 2.87 9.52
C PHE A 212 -10.33 1.68 9.60
N THR A 213 -10.82 0.51 9.20
CA THR A 213 -10.10 -0.76 9.32
C THR A 213 -9.90 -1.39 7.95
N MET A 214 -8.67 -1.77 7.67
CA MET A 214 -8.30 -2.58 6.51
C MET A 214 -8.12 -4.02 6.95
N LYS A 215 -8.67 -4.97 6.19
CA LYS A 215 -8.56 -6.40 6.46
C LYS A 215 -7.86 -7.11 5.31
N ARG A 216 -6.79 -7.83 5.62
CA ARG A 216 -5.92 -8.47 4.63
C ARG A 216 -5.37 -9.78 5.11
N GLU A 217 -4.90 -10.56 4.15
CA GLU A 217 -4.10 -11.74 4.42
C GLU A 217 -2.61 -11.38 4.26
N ARG A 218 -1.78 -11.94 5.13
CA ARG A 218 -0.33 -12.02 4.97
C ARG A 218 0.07 -13.46 4.75
N LEU A 219 0.88 -13.69 3.73
CA LEU A 219 1.40 -15.00 3.39
C LEU A 219 2.83 -15.14 3.91
N LEU A 220 3.12 -16.26 4.55
CA LEU A 220 4.48 -16.63 4.91
C LEU A 220 5.31 -16.79 3.62
N ALA A 221 6.54 -16.29 3.63
CA ALA A 221 7.53 -16.52 2.60
C ALA A 221 8.60 -17.48 3.19
N PRO A 222 8.35 -18.81 3.18
CA PRO A 222 9.35 -19.77 3.60
C PRO A 222 10.48 -19.84 2.58
N ASP A 223 11.60 -20.42 3.01
CA ASP A 223 12.77 -20.71 2.19
C ASP A 223 13.42 -19.46 1.57
N THR A 224 13.31 -18.31 2.25
CA THR A 224 13.94 -17.04 1.88
C THR A 224 14.37 -16.23 3.10
N ASP A 225 15.07 -15.13 2.87
CA ASP A 225 15.57 -14.20 3.90
C ASP A 225 15.25 -12.74 3.54
N LEU A 226 15.25 -11.87 4.54
CA LEU A 226 15.23 -10.43 4.30
C LEU A 226 16.61 -10.01 3.80
N LEU A 227 16.61 -9.23 2.73
CA LEU A 227 17.81 -8.54 2.27
C LEU A 227 17.85 -7.13 2.86
N GLU A 228 19.05 -6.63 3.14
CA GLU A 228 19.18 -5.22 3.49
C GLU A 228 18.82 -4.34 2.29
N ASP A 229 18.08 -3.28 2.59
CA ASP A 229 17.76 -2.19 1.69
C ASP A 229 18.24 -0.91 2.35
N VAL A 230 19.33 -0.35 1.80
CA VAL A 230 19.98 0.84 2.33
C VAL A 230 19.85 1.94 1.28
N CYS A 231 19.14 3.01 1.63
CA CYS A 231 19.21 4.25 0.88
C CYS A 231 20.55 4.93 1.20
N GLU A 232 21.41 5.05 0.20
CA GLU A 232 22.74 5.63 0.33
C GLU A 232 22.91 6.81 -0.64
N ASN A 233 23.72 7.79 -0.22
CA ASN A 233 24.21 8.91 -1.05
C ASN A 233 23.09 9.66 -1.82
N GLU A 234 22.05 10.05 -1.09
CA GLU A 234 20.93 10.82 -1.62
C GLU A 234 21.40 12.23 -2.05
N ILE A 235 21.66 12.37 -3.34
CA ILE A 235 22.04 13.64 -4.00
C ILE A 235 20.99 14.09 -5.03
N ASP A 236 20.12 13.16 -5.44
CA ASP A 236 19.18 13.31 -6.54
C ASP A 236 17.90 14.06 -6.15
N ALA A 237 17.62 14.24 -4.86
CA ALA A 237 16.49 15.03 -4.37
C ALA A 237 16.55 16.47 -4.87
N THR A 238 17.75 17.01 -5.10
CA THR A 238 17.94 18.33 -5.72
C THR A 238 17.53 18.37 -7.19
N HIS A 239 17.56 17.21 -7.87
CA HIS A 239 17.15 17.03 -9.25
C HIS A 239 15.67 16.64 -9.39
N MET A 240 15.00 16.29 -8.29
CA MET A 240 13.57 16.01 -8.30
C MET A 240 12.78 17.28 -8.61
N SER A 241 12.22 17.31 -9.81
CA SER A 241 11.21 18.28 -10.20
C SER A 241 9.81 17.71 -9.94
N GLY A 242 8.95 18.55 -9.38
CA GLY A 242 7.51 18.30 -9.35
C GLY A 242 6.82 19.07 -10.46
N ASP A 243 5.52 18.84 -10.61
CA ASP A 243 4.61 19.64 -11.44
C ASP A 243 5.01 19.76 -12.93
N THR A 244 4.27 19.06 -13.81
CA THR A 244 4.48 19.15 -15.27
C THR A 244 4.10 20.51 -15.86
N GLY A 245 3.53 21.42 -15.06
CA GLY A 245 3.02 22.72 -15.50
C GLY A 245 1.72 22.63 -16.31
N ILE A 246 1.25 21.41 -16.61
CA ILE A 246 0.01 21.19 -17.35
C ILE A 246 -1.15 21.20 -16.35
N ARG A 247 -2.14 22.05 -16.59
CA ARG A 247 -3.39 22.10 -15.84
C ARG A 247 -4.56 22.04 -16.81
N LEU A 248 -5.47 21.11 -16.55
CA LEU A 248 -6.72 20.99 -17.28
C LEU A 248 -7.83 21.60 -16.44
N SER A 249 -8.82 22.21 -17.08
CA SER A 249 -9.94 22.81 -16.35
C SER A 249 -10.80 21.70 -15.71
N PRO A 250 -11.48 21.98 -14.57
CA PRO A 250 -12.40 21.02 -13.96
C PRO A 250 -13.48 20.52 -14.93
N GLU A 251 -13.99 21.40 -15.80
CA GLU A 251 -15.00 21.06 -16.81
C GLU A 251 -14.45 20.05 -17.82
N LEU A 252 -13.20 20.24 -18.26
CA LEU A 252 -12.54 19.31 -19.17
C LEU A 252 -12.30 17.96 -18.50
N LEU A 253 -11.81 17.93 -17.26
CA LEU A 253 -11.61 16.69 -16.49
C LEU A 253 -12.93 15.92 -16.31
N ALA A 254 -14.02 16.64 -16.05
CA ALA A 254 -15.35 16.03 -15.94
C ALA A 254 -15.80 15.31 -17.22
N THR A 255 -15.34 15.75 -18.41
CA THR A 255 -15.65 15.05 -19.67
C THR A 255 -15.03 13.64 -19.76
N TYR A 256 -13.91 13.40 -19.06
CA TYR A 256 -13.22 12.12 -19.03
C TYR A 256 -13.81 11.14 -18.00
N ALA A 257 -14.55 11.63 -17.01
CA ALA A 257 -15.20 10.80 -16.01
C ALA A 257 -16.24 9.86 -16.65
N GLY A 258 -16.32 8.64 -16.13
CA GLY A 258 -17.28 7.63 -16.58
C GLY A 258 -16.76 6.22 -16.46
N VAL A 259 -17.55 5.28 -17.00
CA VAL A 259 -17.24 3.86 -17.03
C VAL A 259 -16.82 3.47 -18.44
N TYR A 260 -15.72 2.74 -18.54
CA TYR A 260 -15.15 2.22 -19.77
C TYR A 260 -15.05 0.69 -19.67
N GLU A 261 -15.47 -0.05 -20.69
CA GLU A 261 -15.46 -1.52 -20.68
C GLU A 261 -14.37 -2.06 -21.60
N LEU A 262 -13.45 -2.84 -21.03
CA LEU A 262 -12.45 -3.60 -21.76
C LEU A 262 -13.09 -4.76 -22.54
N ALA A 263 -12.41 -5.28 -23.56
CA ALA A 263 -12.86 -6.46 -24.31
C ALA A 263 -13.14 -7.69 -23.42
N THR A 264 -12.49 -7.77 -22.25
CA THR A 264 -12.72 -8.80 -21.22
C THR A 264 -14.00 -8.61 -20.41
N ARG A 265 -14.86 -7.63 -20.77
CA ARG A 265 -16.07 -7.18 -20.03
C ARG A 265 -15.78 -6.62 -18.64
N ARG A 266 -14.54 -6.25 -18.41
CA ARG A 266 -14.08 -5.64 -17.18
C ARG A 266 -14.24 -4.14 -17.27
N GLU A 267 -14.79 -3.53 -16.22
CA GLU A 267 -14.99 -2.09 -16.15
C GLU A 267 -13.75 -1.38 -15.59
N VAL A 268 -13.34 -0.31 -16.28
CA VAL A 268 -12.39 0.70 -15.84
C VAL A 268 -13.21 1.94 -15.52
N VAL A 269 -13.13 2.37 -14.27
CA VAL A 269 -13.90 3.50 -13.75
C VAL A 269 -12.96 4.69 -13.61
N VAL A 270 -13.29 5.79 -14.29
CA VAL A 270 -12.57 7.06 -14.17
C VAL A 270 -13.44 8.03 -13.38
N THR A 271 -12.89 8.56 -12.30
CA THR A 271 -13.55 9.53 -11.42
C THR A 271 -12.74 10.82 -11.32
N VAL A 272 -13.38 11.92 -10.97
CA VAL A 272 -12.72 13.21 -10.70
C VAL A 272 -12.76 13.46 -9.19
N THR A 273 -11.66 13.89 -8.61
CA THR A 273 -11.61 14.37 -7.22
C THR A 273 -10.68 15.57 -7.18
N GLY A 274 -11.21 16.73 -6.77
CA GLY A 274 -10.52 18.01 -6.94
C GLY A 274 -10.21 18.28 -8.42
N ASP A 275 -8.95 18.54 -8.73
CA ASP A 275 -8.43 18.83 -10.08
C ASP A 275 -7.70 17.62 -10.71
N MET A 276 -8.00 16.39 -10.26
CA MET A 276 -7.35 15.18 -10.77
C MET A 276 -8.33 14.07 -11.15
N LEU A 277 -7.91 13.28 -12.15
CA LEU A 277 -8.53 12.00 -12.47
C LEU A 277 -8.00 10.90 -11.57
N PHE A 278 -8.89 9.98 -11.22
CA PHE A 278 -8.57 8.73 -10.56
C PHE A 278 -9.08 7.58 -11.42
N VAL A 279 -8.30 6.51 -11.50
CA VAL A 279 -8.66 5.27 -12.19
C VAL A 279 -8.83 4.13 -11.19
N GLN A 280 -9.83 3.29 -11.42
CA GLN A 280 -10.06 2.05 -10.70
C GLN A 280 -10.50 0.96 -11.67
N GLY A 281 -10.35 -0.30 -11.26
CA GLY A 281 -10.86 -1.43 -12.01
C GLY A 281 -9.81 -2.07 -12.89
N LEU A 282 -8.53 -2.04 -12.50
CA LEU A 282 -7.41 -2.73 -13.19
C LEU A 282 -6.69 -3.78 -12.33
N ASN A 283 -7.30 -4.23 -11.21
CA ASN A 283 -6.70 -5.06 -10.15
C ASN A 283 -5.63 -4.30 -9.37
N GLU A 284 -5.69 -2.99 -9.47
CA GLU A 284 -4.88 -2.02 -8.79
C GLU A 284 -5.78 -1.20 -7.86
N PRO A 285 -5.20 -0.57 -6.83
CA PRO A 285 -5.89 0.44 -6.04
C PRO A 285 -6.56 1.51 -6.91
N LYS A 286 -7.48 2.27 -6.32
CA LYS A 286 -7.91 3.54 -6.90
C LYS A 286 -6.69 4.48 -6.93
N LEU A 287 -6.17 4.79 -8.12
CA LEU A 287 -4.93 5.54 -8.28
C LEU A 287 -5.21 6.92 -8.91
N PRO A 288 -4.58 8.00 -8.41
CA PRO A 288 -4.60 9.28 -9.11
C PRO A 288 -3.75 9.21 -10.37
N LEU A 289 -4.10 10.02 -11.36
CA LEU A 289 -3.42 10.11 -12.64
C LEU A 289 -2.70 11.46 -12.82
N LEU A 290 -1.47 11.41 -13.32
CA LEU A 290 -0.69 12.59 -13.69
C LEU A 290 -0.97 12.98 -15.13
N VAL A 291 -1.27 14.26 -15.35
CA VAL A 291 -1.48 14.82 -16.69
C VAL A 291 -0.16 14.84 -17.48
N GLN A 292 -0.19 14.33 -18.71
CA GLN A 292 0.90 14.39 -19.68
C GLN A 292 0.55 15.28 -20.89
N SER A 293 -0.72 15.33 -21.26
CA SER A 293 -1.29 16.26 -22.24
C SER A 293 -2.79 16.39 -21.98
N GLU A 294 -3.52 17.12 -22.83
CA GLU A 294 -4.98 17.24 -22.72
C GLU A 294 -5.71 15.89 -22.63
N THR A 295 -5.22 14.88 -23.36
CA THR A 295 -5.85 13.56 -23.47
C THR A 295 -5.02 12.42 -22.89
N LYS A 296 -3.75 12.67 -22.54
CA LYS A 296 -2.82 11.64 -22.04
C LYS A 296 -2.53 11.84 -20.57
N PHE A 297 -2.57 10.73 -19.85
CA PHE A 297 -2.33 10.66 -18.43
C PHE A 297 -1.45 9.45 -18.11
N MET A 298 -0.80 9.48 -16.96
CA MET A 298 0.07 8.40 -16.50
C MET A 298 -0.33 7.99 -15.08
N SER A 299 -0.31 6.69 -14.82
CA SER A 299 -0.47 6.15 -13.46
C SER A 299 0.60 6.71 -12.55
N THR A 300 0.23 6.87 -11.29
CA THR A 300 1.16 7.35 -10.26
C THR A 300 1.91 6.24 -9.52
N ALA A 301 1.56 4.99 -9.76
CA ALA A 301 2.12 3.82 -9.07
C ALA A 301 2.71 2.77 -10.03
N THR A 302 2.31 2.81 -11.29
CA THR A 302 2.68 1.84 -12.33
C THR A 302 3.11 2.56 -13.60
N PRO A 303 3.87 1.93 -14.51
CA PRO A 303 4.20 2.52 -15.81
C PRO A 303 3.00 2.64 -16.76
N THR A 304 1.79 2.29 -16.32
CA THR A 304 0.56 2.31 -17.12
C THR A 304 0.19 3.73 -17.56
N GLY A 305 -0.01 3.91 -18.87
CA GLY A 305 -0.51 5.13 -19.47
C GLY A 305 -2.00 5.05 -19.79
N PHE A 306 -2.64 6.21 -19.89
CA PHE A 306 -4.06 6.36 -20.19
C PHE A 306 -4.25 7.42 -21.25
N GLU A 307 -4.90 7.09 -22.36
CA GLU A 307 -5.21 8.05 -23.43
C GLU A 307 -6.70 8.05 -23.76
N PHE A 308 -7.34 9.19 -23.58
CA PHE A 308 -8.74 9.39 -23.94
C PHE A 308 -8.86 9.77 -25.42
N VAL A 309 -9.68 9.04 -26.15
CA VAL A 309 -9.88 9.26 -27.59
C VAL A 309 -11.24 9.89 -27.82
N LYS A 310 -11.24 11.05 -28.49
CA LYS A 310 -12.43 11.83 -28.84
C LYS A 310 -12.87 11.54 -30.28
N ASP A 311 -14.17 11.64 -30.55
CA ASP A 311 -14.68 11.70 -31.92
C ASP A 311 -14.50 13.10 -32.53
N ALA A 312 -14.96 13.28 -33.78
CA ALA A 312 -14.88 14.56 -34.49
C ALA A 312 -15.69 15.70 -33.81
N GLY A 313 -16.67 15.34 -32.97
CA GLY A 313 -17.44 16.29 -32.17
C GLY A 313 -16.83 16.59 -30.80
N GLY A 314 -15.65 16.03 -30.49
CA GLY A 314 -14.96 16.23 -29.22
C GLY A 314 -15.48 15.34 -28.08
N THR A 315 -16.40 14.41 -28.34
CA THR A 315 -16.95 13.51 -27.32
C THR A 315 -16.00 12.34 -27.09
N VAL A 316 -15.71 12.04 -25.82
CA VAL A 316 -14.86 10.89 -25.45
C VAL A 316 -15.59 9.59 -25.79
N THR A 317 -14.99 8.77 -26.65
CA THR A 317 -15.59 7.51 -27.12
C THR A 317 -14.99 6.29 -26.43
N HIS A 318 -13.69 6.33 -26.14
CA HIS A 318 -12.98 5.24 -25.49
C HIS A 318 -11.71 5.71 -24.81
N LEU A 319 -11.20 4.84 -23.94
CA LEU A 319 -9.94 4.96 -23.25
C LEU A 319 -8.99 3.89 -23.78
N ILE A 320 -7.75 4.27 -24.09
CA ILE A 320 -6.65 3.33 -24.33
C ILE A 320 -5.85 3.22 -23.04
N VAL A 321 -5.81 2.02 -22.48
CA VAL A 321 -4.94 1.66 -21.35
C VAL A 321 -3.64 1.12 -21.94
N ARG A 322 -2.55 1.87 -21.78
CA ARG A 322 -1.23 1.52 -22.32
C ARG A 322 -0.45 0.79 -21.25
N GLY A 323 0.04 -0.41 -21.56
CA GLY A 323 0.84 -1.20 -20.61
C GLY A 323 1.88 -2.05 -21.31
N ASP A 324 2.79 -2.63 -20.52
CA ASP A 324 3.96 -3.38 -21.02
C ASP A 324 3.59 -4.60 -21.87
N SER A 325 2.39 -5.17 -21.64
CA SER A 325 1.86 -6.32 -22.40
C SER A 325 1.07 -5.93 -23.66
N GLY A 326 1.01 -4.63 -23.98
CA GLY A 326 0.29 -4.05 -25.11
C GLY A 326 -0.87 -3.15 -24.70
N ASP A 327 -1.37 -2.40 -25.68
CA ASP A 327 -2.47 -1.46 -25.49
C ASP A 327 -3.83 -2.17 -25.45
N GLN A 328 -4.66 -1.78 -24.49
CA GLN A 328 -6.03 -2.27 -24.35
C GLN A 328 -7.04 -1.16 -24.56
N LYS A 329 -8.03 -1.40 -25.43
CA LYS A 329 -9.13 -0.48 -25.65
C LYS A 329 -10.29 -0.75 -24.68
N ALA A 330 -10.73 0.29 -23.98
CA ALA A 330 -11.91 0.28 -23.12
C ALA A 330 -12.98 1.24 -23.67
N VAL A 331 -14.12 0.72 -24.13
CA VAL A 331 -15.19 1.49 -24.78
C VAL A 331 -16.04 2.19 -23.72
N ARG A 332 -16.36 3.48 -23.91
CA ARG A 332 -17.18 4.23 -22.95
C ARG A 332 -18.61 3.68 -22.89
N LYS A 333 -19.08 3.32 -21.70
CA LYS A 333 -20.44 2.80 -21.45
C LYS A 333 -21.43 3.87 -21.01
N GLY A 334 -20.96 4.89 -20.29
CA GLY A 334 -21.80 5.96 -19.76
C GLY A 334 -21.08 6.83 -18.73
N ALA A 335 -21.72 7.94 -18.35
CA ALA A 335 -21.21 8.91 -17.38
C ALA A 335 -21.42 8.48 -15.91
N SER A 336 -22.33 7.53 -15.65
CA SER A 336 -22.67 7.10 -14.29
C SER A 336 -21.62 6.12 -13.76
N VAL A 337 -20.77 6.60 -12.86
CA VAL A 337 -19.96 5.77 -11.97
C VAL A 337 -20.92 5.02 -11.04
N PRO A 338 -20.99 3.67 -11.08
CA PRO A 338 -21.82 2.92 -10.15
C PRO A 338 -21.34 3.23 -8.72
N ALA A 339 -22.26 3.45 -7.79
CA ALA A 339 -21.92 3.50 -6.37
C ALA A 339 -21.12 2.25 -6.01
N GLN A 340 -19.97 2.41 -5.34
CA GLN A 340 -19.11 1.31 -4.91
C GLN A 340 -19.98 0.21 -4.27
N ARG A 341 -19.94 -1.02 -4.82
CA ARG A 341 -20.55 -2.18 -4.17
C ARG A 341 -19.75 -2.46 -2.89
N LYS A 342 -20.47 -2.47 -1.77
CA LYS A 342 -19.96 -2.77 -0.42
C LYS A 342 -19.39 -4.17 -0.31
#